data_AF-A0A7C7GWN2-F1
#
_entry.id   AF-A0A7C7GWN2-F1
#
_cell.length_a   1.000
_cell.length_b   1.000
_cell.length_c   1.000
_cell.angle_alpha   90.00
_cell.angle_beta   90.00
_cell.angle_gamma   90.00
#
_symmetry.space_group_name_H-M   'P 1'
#
loop_
_entity.id
_entity.type
_entity.pdbx_description
1 polymer ?
#
loop_
_entity_poly.entity_id
_entity_poly.type
_entity_poly.pdbx_seq_one_letter_code
_entity_poly.pdbx_strand_id
1 'polypeptide(L)' 'MDIIFLLLPLSLILVGIIVWIFMWSIRSGQYDDLEGPAHRVLIDDDAIQPSTKPENNHFRKE' A
#
# COMPACT_ATOMS: atom_id res chain seq x y z
N MET A 1 -17.75 -42.96 -8.00
CA MET A 1 -16.44 -42.35 -8.34
C MET A 1 -16.62 -41.15 -9.28
N ASP A 2 -17.81 -40.56 -9.26
CA ASP A 2 -18.29 -39.65 -10.31
C ASP A 2 -17.99 -38.19 -9.98
N ILE A 3 -17.81 -37.89 -8.69
CA ILE A 3 -17.48 -36.56 -8.19
C ILE A 3 -16.13 -36.05 -8.73
N ILE A 4 -15.22 -36.96 -9.09
CA ILE A 4 -13.91 -36.62 -9.67
C ILE A 4 -14.10 -35.90 -11.00
N PHE A 5 -15.10 -36.30 -11.80
CA PHE A 5 -15.40 -35.64 -13.08
C PHE A 5 -15.99 -34.24 -12.91
N LEU A 6 -16.55 -33.91 -11.74
CA LEU A 6 -16.99 -32.56 -11.39
C LEU A 6 -15.85 -31.72 -10.81
N LEU A 7 -15.07 -32.31 -9.89
CA LEU A 7 -14.00 -31.62 -9.16
C LEU A 7 -12.81 -31.26 -10.05
N LEU A 8 -12.45 -32.13 -11.00
CA LEU A 8 -11.33 -31.91 -11.91
C LEU A 8 -11.49 -30.63 -12.76
N PRO A 9 -12.58 -30.45 -13.54
CA PRO A 9 -12.77 -29.22 -14.31
C PRO A 9 -12.98 -28.01 -13.42
N LEU A 10 -13.67 -28.16 -12.28
CA LEU A 10 -13.88 -27.07 -11.34
C LEU A 10 -12.56 -26.52 -10.79
N SER A 11 -11.63 -27.42 -10.44
CA SER A 11 -10.27 -27.04 -10.00
C SER A 11 -9.49 -26.35 -11.10
N LEU A 12 -9.58 -26.83 -12.34
CA LEU A 12 -8.89 -26.23 -13.49
C LEU A 12 -9.39 -24.80 -13.76
N ILE A 13 -10.71 -24.60 -13.68
CA ILE A 13 -11.34 -23.26 -13.81
C ILE A 13 -10.85 -22.35 -12.68
N LEU A 14 -10.84 -22.83 -11.44
CA LEU A 14 -10.40 -22.05 -10.29
C LEU A 14 -8.95 -21.57 -10.45
N VAL A 15 -8.05 -22.48 -10.83
CA VAL A 15 -6.64 -22.14 -11.13
C VAL A 15 -6.56 -21.13 -12.27
N GLY A 16 -7.34 -21.33 -13.34
CA GLY A 16 -7.41 -20.38 -14.46
C GLY A 16 -7.83 -18.97 -14.03
N ILE A 17 -8.85 -18.86 -13.16
CA ILE A 17 -9.30 -17.57 -12.62
C ILE A 17 -8.19 -16.91 -11.79
N ILE A 18 -7.51 -17.68 -10.93
CA ILE A 18 -6.41 -17.16 -10.11
C ILE A 18 -5.29 -16.61 -11.00
N VAL A 19 -4.86 -17.38 -12.00
CA VAL A 19 -3.82 -16.94 -12.95
C VAL A 19 -4.27 -15.70 -13.73
N TRP A 20 -5.53 -15.66 -14.17
CA TRP A 20 -6.08 -14.50 -14.87
C TRP A 20 -6.05 -13.23 -14.01
N ILE A 21 -6.52 -13.31 -12.76
CA ILE A 21 -6.52 -12.19 -11.81
C ILE A 21 -5.08 -11.76 -11.52
N PHE A 22 -4.16 -12.71 -11.33
CA PHE A 22 -2.75 -12.43 -11.09
C PHE A 22 -2.09 -11.70 -12.27
N MET A 23 -2.32 -12.17 -13.50
CA MET A 23 -1.84 -11.51 -14.71
C MET A 23 -2.43 -10.09 -14.86
N TRP A 24 -3.71 -9.92 -14.53
CA TRP A 24 -4.34 -8.60 -14.52
C TRP A 24 -3.72 -7.67 -13.46
N SER A 25 -3.45 -8.17 -12.26
CA SER A 25 -2.80 -7.43 -11.16
C SER A 25 -1.38 -6.97 -11.50
N ILE A 26 -0.61 -7.80 -12.20
CA ILE A 26 0.72 -7.39 -12.68
C ILE A 26 0.58 -6.27 -13.73
N ARG A 27 -0.32 -6.44 -14.70
CA ARG A 27 -0.53 -5.46 -15.77
C ARG A 27 -1.15 -4.15 -15.28
N SER A 28 -1.85 -4.13 -14.15
CA SER A 28 -2.46 -2.94 -13.59
C SER A 28 -1.47 -2.02 -12.85
N GLY A 29 -0.18 -2.37 -12.82
CA GLY A 29 0.86 -1.50 -12.26
C GLY A 29 0.78 -1.35 -10.74
N GLN A 30 0.02 -2.20 -10.04
CA GLN A 30 -0.18 -2.10 -8.58
C GLN A 30 1.11 -2.35 -7.77
N TYR A 31 2.16 -2.84 -8.43
CA TYR A 31 3.48 -3.08 -7.85
C TYR A 31 4.45 -1.90 -8.02
N ASP A 32 4.08 -0.86 -8.77
CA ASP A 32 4.95 0.31 -9.00
C ASP A 32 4.98 1.28 -7.79
N ASP A 33 4.02 1.19 -6.87
CA ASP A 33 3.93 2.04 -5.65
C ASP A 33 4.40 1.32 -4.37
N LEU A 34 5.30 0.35 -4.49
CA LEU A 34 5.95 -0.29 -3.33
C LEU A 34 7.12 0.55 -2.78
N GLU A 35 7.61 1.52 -3.56
CA GLU A 35 8.71 2.44 -3.21
C GLU A 35 8.25 3.59 -2.30
N GLY A 36 6.95 3.92 -2.29
CA GLY A 36 6.40 5.09 -1.60
C GLY A 36 6.51 5.06 -0.07
N PRO A 37 6.17 3.96 0.63
CA PRO A 37 6.15 3.91 2.11
C PRO A 37 7.51 3.80 2.79
N ALA A 38 8.48 3.14 2.15
CA ALA A 38 9.79 2.87 2.76
C ALA A 38 10.62 4.15 2.97
N HIS A 39 10.44 5.16 2.11
CA HIS A 39 11.16 6.42 2.22
C HIS A 39 10.63 7.34 3.33
N ARG A 40 9.38 7.15 3.77
CA ARG A 40 8.73 7.98 4.81
C ARG A 40 9.20 7.58 6.22
N VAL A 41 9.34 6.27 6.46
CA VAL A 41 9.77 5.70 7.75
C VAL A 41 11.21 6.08 8.11
N LEU A 42 12.08 6.29 7.12
CA LEU A 42 13.49 6.66 7.35
C LEU A 42 13.73 8.19 7.42
N ILE A 43 12.73 9.01 7.09
CA ILE A 43 12.87 10.48 7.01
C ILE A 43 12.12 11.21 8.15
N ASP A 44 11.20 10.54 8.85
CA ASP A 44 10.39 11.19 9.90
C ASP A 44 11.07 11.37 11.26
N ASP A 45 12.24 10.77 11.52
CA ASP A 45 12.93 10.91 12.82
C ASP A 45 13.96 12.05 12.88
N ASP A 46 14.41 12.59 11.73
CA ASP A 46 15.43 13.65 11.68
C ASP A 46 14.88 15.04 11.35
N ALA A 47 13.59 15.15 11.03
CA ALA A 47 12.90 16.45 10.97
C ALA A 47 12.52 16.90 12.38
N ILE A 48 13.54 17.22 13.18
CA ILE A 48 13.42 18.21 14.26
C ILE A 48 12.98 19.51 13.57
N GLN A 49 11.67 19.69 13.40
CA GLN A 49 11.14 21.02 13.12
C GLN A 49 11.46 21.87 14.35
N PRO A 50 12.30 22.91 14.21
CA PRO A 50 12.63 23.76 15.33
C PRO A 50 11.32 24.35 15.86
N SER A 51 11.17 24.31 17.16
CA SER A 51 10.17 25.08 17.89
C SER A 51 10.40 26.57 17.64
N THR A 52 10.03 27.11 16.49
CA THR A 52 9.87 28.56 16.31
C THR A 52 8.47 28.92 16.76
N LYS A 53 8.35 28.90 18.10
CA LYS A 53 7.68 29.86 18.96
C LYS A 53 6.58 30.71 18.28
N PRO A 54 5.32 30.66 18.74
CA PRO A 54 4.38 31.70 18.38
C PRO A 54 4.88 32.99 19.05
N GLU A 55 5.36 33.95 18.26
CA GLU A 55 5.58 35.32 18.72
C GLU A 55 4.20 35.96 18.93
N ASN A 56 3.64 35.66 20.09
CA ASN A 56 2.46 36.31 20.64
C ASN A 56 2.88 37.66 21.22
N ASN A 57 3.08 38.66 20.35
CA ASN A 57 3.23 40.04 20.78
C ASN A 57 1.88 40.58 21.28
N HIS A 58 1.53 40.21 22.50
CA HIS A 58 0.55 40.88 23.32
C HIS A 58 1.16 41.15 24.71
N PHE A 59 1.39 42.44 24.96
CA PHE A 59 1.62 43.14 26.24
C PHE A 59 3.05 43.27 26.81
N ARG A 60 3.67 44.42 26.50
CA ARG A 60 4.29 45.32 27.51
C ARG A 60 4.02 46.76 27.05
N LYS A 61 2.91 47.38 27.48
CA LYS A 61 2.85 48.32 28.62
C LYS A 61 4.07 49.25 28.65
N GLU A 62 3.93 50.45 28.10
CA GLU A 62 4.01 51.76 28.78
C GLU A 62 4.02 52.90 27.75
#